data_AF-A0A358Q0Z2-F1
#
_entry.id   AF-A0A358Q0Z2-F1
#
_cell.length_a   1.000
_cell.length_b   1.000
_cell.length_c   1.000
_cell.angle_alpha   90.00
_cell.angle_beta   90.00
_cell.angle_gamma   90.00
#
_symmetry.space_group_name_H-M   'P 1'
#
loop_
_entity.id
_entity.type
_entity.pdbx_description
1 polymer ?
#
loop_
_entity_poly.entity_id
_entity_poly.type
_entity_poly.pdbx_seq_one_letter_code
_entity_poly.pdbx_strand_id
1 'polypeptide(L)'
;METYRVKVGTEGELVLPIQLRELFGLVEEDTLDLCVGSEGKVFVRTAERSVRPLSDFFEDLIVSDLLAKGCSGDCLKNKLLERKLKLSTILDRMSEEAYRAHKNGQAIKCWEAQALTSLGIENVPKGTYDVRITTSGIHDLVVLRKEELKEIISVFESLEQDPCVFKKLRGPYYETYRASFRCGTKECRVVYTIFEPEKLIVILTVGARKSIYDRLNGIA
;
A
#
# COMPACT_ATOMS: atom_id res chain seq x y z
N MET A 1 -6.56 -7.87 -30.78
CA MET A 1 -6.26 -6.52 -30.27
C MET A 1 -7.58 -5.82 -30.09
N GLU A 2 -7.94 -5.49 -28.86
CA GLU A 2 -9.19 -4.79 -28.57
C GLU A 2 -8.95 -3.28 -28.59
N THR A 3 -9.87 -2.54 -29.18
CA THR A 3 -9.77 -1.08 -29.31
C THR A 3 -10.95 -0.45 -28.58
N TYR A 4 -10.64 0.44 -27.63
CA TYR A 4 -11.63 1.14 -26.81
C TYR A 4 -11.62 2.62 -27.18
N ARG A 5 -12.80 3.23 -27.34
CA ARG A 5 -12.91 4.67 -27.62
C ARG A 5 -13.03 5.44 -26.30
N VAL A 6 -12.07 6.31 -26.03
CA VAL A 6 -12.09 7.26 -24.91
C VAL A 6 -12.57 8.61 -25.43
N LYS A 7 -13.39 9.34 -24.65
CA LYS A 7 -13.83 10.70 -24.98
C LYS A 7 -13.19 11.71 -24.04
N VAL A 8 -12.87 12.89 -24.56
CA VAL A 8 -12.49 14.06 -23.77
C VAL A 8 -13.77 14.82 -23.41
N GLY A 9 -13.97 15.08 -22.12
CA GLY A 9 -15.08 15.85 -21.56
C GLY A 9 -14.85 17.37 -21.64
N THR A 10 -15.74 18.11 -20.99
CA THR A 10 -15.79 19.59 -21.08
C THR A 10 -14.71 20.29 -20.26
N GLU A 11 -14.12 19.62 -19.28
CA GLU A 11 -13.10 20.19 -18.38
C GLU A 11 -11.75 19.46 -18.48
N GLY A 12 -11.44 18.87 -19.64
CA GLY A 12 -10.23 18.06 -19.82
C GLY A 12 -10.31 16.67 -19.19
N GLU A 13 -11.49 16.29 -18.67
CA GLU A 13 -11.78 14.96 -18.15
C GLU A 13 -11.67 13.89 -19.24
N LEU A 14 -11.22 12.69 -18.89
CA LEU A 14 -11.27 11.53 -19.78
C LEU A 14 -12.38 10.58 -19.36
N VAL A 15 -13.37 10.42 -20.23
CA VAL A 15 -14.48 9.49 -20.01
C VAL A 15 -14.11 8.12 -20.56
N LEU A 16 -13.89 7.17 -19.65
CA LEU A 16 -13.58 5.79 -19.97
C LEU A 16 -14.87 4.95 -20.15
N PRO A 17 -14.95 4.09 -21.19
CA PRO A 17 -16.05 3.12 -21.33
C PRO A 17 -16.20 2.25 -20.08
N ILE A 18 -17.43 1.82 -19.77
CA ILE A 18 -17.69 0.93 -18.61
C ILE A 18 -16.82 -0.31 -18.67
N GLN A 19 -16.69 -0.94 -19.84
CA GLN A 19 -15.87 -2.15 -19.99
C GLN A 19 -14.40 -1.90 -19.64
N LEU A 20 -13.88 -0.71 -19.96
CA LEU A 20 -12.50 -0.33 -19.64
C LEU A 20 -12.35 0.01 -18.15
N ARG A 21 -13.35 0.65 -17.55
CA ARG A 21 -13.39 0.93 -16.10
C ARG A 21 -13.42 -0.37 -15.30
N GLU A 22 -14.24 -1.33 -15.70
CA GLU A 22 -14.29 -2.67 -15.10
C GLU A 22 -12.99 -3.44 -15.29
N LEU A 23 -12.40 -3.40 -16.50
CA LEU A 23 -11.11 -4.03 -16.79
C LEU A 23 -9.97 -3.51 -15.87
N PHE A 24 -9.98 -2.22 -15.57
CA PHE A 24 -9.01 -1.57 -14.68
C PHE A 24 -9.46 -1.47 -13.22
N GLY A 25 -10.67 -1.94 -12.91
CA GLY A 25 -11.29 -1.89 -11.57
C GLY A 25 -11.65 -0.49 -11.06
N LEU A 26 -11.63 0.55 -11.88
CA LEU A 26 -11.69 1.97 -11.47
C LEU A 26 -12.95 2.34 -10.69
N VAL A 27 -12.79 3.08 -9.60
CA VAL A 27 -13.89 3.74 -8.86
C VAL A 27 -13.86 5.25 -9.08
N GLU A 28 -14.97 5.92 -8.74
CA GLU A 28 -15.01 7.38 -8.71
C GLU A 28 -13.90 7.90 -7.78
N GLU A 29 -13.28 9.02 -8.15
CA GLU A 29 -12.13 9.67 -7.47
C GLU A 29 -10.76 8.98 -7.62
N ASP A 30 -10.63 7.88 -8.37
CA ASP A 30 -9.30 7.31 -8.65
C ASP A 30 -8.44 8.18 -9.59
N THR A 31 -7.18 8.38 -9.19
CA THR A 31 -6.18 9.05 -10.02
C THR A 31 -5.57 8.08 -11.04
N LEU A 32 -5.57 8.48 -12.31
CA LEU A 32 -4.93 7.77 -13.41
C LEU A 32 -3.68 8.51 -13.89
N ASP A 33 -2.57 7.80 -13.99
CA ASP A 33 -1.36 8.27 -14.66
C ASP A 33 -1.46 7.96 -16.16
N LEU A 34 -1.36 9.01 -16.98
CA LEU A 34 -1.24 8.90 -18.43
C LEU A 34 0.23 9.12 -18.81
N CYS A 35 0.95 8.04 -19.12
CA CYS A 35 2.34 8.14 -19.54
C CYS A 35 2.45 7.98 -21.05
N VAL A 36 3.06 8.95 -21.75
CA VAL A 36 3.35 8.83 -23.19
C VAL A 36 4.77 8.33 -23.36
N GLY A 37 4.92 7.14 -23.94
CA GLY A 37 6.24 6.57 -24.27
C GLY A 37 6.88 7.28 -25.46
N SER A 38 8.19 7.06 -25.66
CA SER A 38 8.98 7.65 -26.76
C SER A 38 8.48 7.28 -28.18
N GLU A 39 7.70 6.22 -28.31
CA GLU A 39 7.05 5.80 -29.56
C GLU A 39 5.65 6.42 -29.76
N GLY A 40 5.22 7.35 -28.90
CA GLY A 40 3.88 7.94 -28.93
C GLY A 40 2.77 7.04 -28.37
N LYS A 41 3.12 5.90 -27.76
CA LYS A 41 2.17 5.00 -27.09
C LYS A 41 1.72 5.59 -25.75
N VAL A 42 0.41 5.71 -25.56
CA VAL A 42 -0.18 6.14 -24.29
C VAL A 42 -0.39 4.92 -23.39
N PHE A 43 0.29 4.89 -22.26
CA PHE A 43 0.08 3.92 -21.20
C PHE A 43 -0.84 4.55 -20.16
N VAL A 44 -2.06 4.02 -20.07
CA VAL A 44 -2.95 4.32 -18.95
C VAL A 44 -2.60 3.38 -17.83
N ARG A 45 -2.19 3.93 -16.70
CA ARG A 45 -1.97 3.18 -15.47
C ARG A 45 -2.77 3.86 -14.40
N THR A 46 -3.40 3.10 -13.53
CA THR A 46 -3.83 3.66 -12.25
C THR A 46 -2.59 4.15 -11.52
N ALA A 47 -2.56 5.40 -11.07
CA ALA A 47 -1.48 5.89 -10.19
C ALA A 47 -1.35 4.94 -8.99
N GLU A 48 -2.50 4.41 -8.56
CA GLU A 48 -2.63 3.31 -7.62
C GLU A 48 -3.86 2.50 -8.01
N ARG A 49 -3.75 1.20 -8.32
CA ARG A 49 -4.91 0.37 -8.69
C ARG A 49 -6.08 0.66 -7.74
N SER A 50 -7.22 1.01 -8.33
CA SER A 50 -8.50 0.92 -7.66
C SER A 50 -8.61 -0.47 -7.05
N VAL A 51 -8.76 -0.49 -5.74
CA VAL A 51 -8.89 -1.72 -4.99
C VAL A 51 -10.13 -1.45 -4.15
N ARG A 52 -11.24 -2.13 -4.48
CA ARG A 52 -12.26 -2.38 -3.44
C ARG A 52 -11.59 -3.27 -2.36
N PRO A 53 -12.26 -3.62 -1.24
CA PRO A 53 -11.64 -3.83 0.09
C PRO A 53 -10.33 -4.64 0.10
N LEU A 54 -9.46 -4.47 1.11
CA LEU A 54 -8.10 -5.05 1.30
C LEU A 54 -7.82 -6.38 0.61
N SER A 55 -8.80 -7.27 0.68
CA SER A 55 -9.15 -8.31 -0.30
C SER A 55 -8.54 -8.14 -1.72
N ASP A 56 -8.73 -7.02 -2.43
CA ASP A 56 -8.30 -6.86 -3.83
C ASP A 56 -6.85 -6.36 -3.94
N PHE A 57 -6.22 -5.94 -2.83
CA PHE A 57 -4.84 -5.45 -2.85
C PHE A 57 -3.84 -6.56 -3.19
N PHE A 58 -4.12 -7.80 -2.80
CA PHE A 58 -3.29 -8.96 -3.13
C PHE A 58 -4.00 -9.95 -4.05
N GLU A 59 -5.19 -9.63 -4.55
CA GLU A 59 -6.03 -10.60 -5.23
C GLU A 59 -5.36 -11.25 -6.44
N ASP A 60 -4.69 -10.48 -7.29
CA ASP A 60 -3.95 -11.05 -8.43
C ASP A 60 -2.83 -12.03 -7.98
N LEU A 61 -2.12 -11.72 -6.89
CA LEU A 61 -1.11 -12.60 -6.30
C LEU A 61 -1.76 -13.86 -5.69
N ILE A 62 -2.87 -13.71 -4.98
CA ILE A 62 -3.64 -14.83 -4.42
C ILE A 62 -4.16 -15.73 -5.56
N VAL A 63 -4.75 -15.14 -6.59
CA VAL A 63 -5.28 -15.86 -7.76
C VAL A 63 -4.15 -16.59 -8.47
N SER A 64 -3.01 -15.93 -8.71
CA SER A 64 -1.84 -16.56 -9.32
C SER A 64 -1.36 -17.78 -8.51
N ASP A 65 -1.26 -17.65 -7.18
CA ASP A 65 -0.86 -18.75 -6.29
C ASP A 65 -1.87 -19.91 -6.29
N LEU A 66 -3.17 -19.60 -6.31
CA LEU A 66 -4.23 -20.61 -6.32
C LEU A 66 -4.30 -21.34 -7.65
N LEU A 67 -4.13 -20.63 -8.77
CA LEU A 67 -4.05 -21.22 -10.11
C LEU A 67 -2.81 -22.13 -10.22
N ALA A 68 -1.65 -21.70 -9.71
CA ALA A 68 -0.44 -22.52 -9.66
C ALA A 68 -0.63 -23.80 -8.83
N LYS A 69 -1.58 -23.81 -7.88
CA LYS A 69 -2.00 -24.98 -7.09
C LYS A 69 -3.12 -25.79 -7.74
N GLY A 70 -3.47 -25.51 -9.00
CA GLY A 70 -4.51 -26.21 -9.75
C GLY A 70 -5.94 -25.86 -9.32
N CYS A 71 -6.16 -24.78 -8.57
CA CYS A 71 -7.51 -24.38 -8.17
C CYS A 71 -8.23 -23.71 -9.36
N SER A 72 -9.48 -24.10 -9.61
CA SER A 72 -10.32 -23.53 -10.67
C SER A 72 -11.80 -23.52 -10.26
N GLY A 73 -12.64 -22.82 -11.03
CA GLY A 73 -14.09 -22.75 -10.79
C GLY A 73 -14.44 -22.30 -9.37
N ASP A 74 -15.35 -23.03 -8.72
CA ASP A 74 -15.81 -22.68 -7.37
C ASP A 74 -14.74 -22.94 -6.29
N CYS A 75 -13.81 -23.87 -6.52
CA CYS A 75 -12.66 -24.07 -5.63
C CYS A 75 -11.77 -22.82 -5.58
N LEU A 76 -11.56 -22.16 -6.73
CA LEU A 76 -10.81 -20.90 -6.78
C LEU A 76 -11.53 -19.78 -6.01
N LYS A 77 -12.84 -19.63 -6.21
CA LYS A 77 -13.64 -18.59 -5.53
C LYS A 77 -13.62 -18.75 -4.01
N ASN A 78 -13.85 -19.96 -3.52
CA ASN A 78 -13.88 -20.24 -2.08
C ASN A 78 -12.50 -20.02 -1.44
N LYS A 79 -11.43 -20.56 -2.06
CA LYS A 79 -10.07 -20.37 -1.54
C LYS A 79 -9.58 -18.93 -1.66
N LEU A 80 -10.03 -18.18 -2.66
CA LEU A 80 -9.74 -16.74 -2.77
C LEU A 80 -10.32 -16.00 -1.56
N LEU A 81 -11.60 -16.24 -1.24
CA LEU A 81 -12.24 -15.62 -0.07
C LEU A 81 -11.53 -16.00 1.23
N GLU A 82 -11.21 -17.28 1.44
CA GLU A 82 -10.47 -17.75 2.61
C GLU A 82 -9.11 -17.03 2.75
N ARG A 83 -8.36 -16.89 1.65
CA ARG A 83 -7.06 -16.20 1.64
C ARG A 83 -7.22 -14.71 1.93
N LYS A 84 -8.23 -14.06 1.37
CA LYS A 84 -8.55 -12.65 1.64
C LYS A 84 -8.85 -12.44 3.15
N LEU A 85 -9.69 -13.29 3.74
CA LEU A 85 -10.01 -13.23 5.17
C LEU A 85 -8.80 -13.49 6.06
N LYS A 86 -7.97 -14.47 5.69
CA LYS A 86 -6.72 -14.78 6.41
C LYS A 86 -5.78 -13.58 6.42
N LEU A 87 -5.53 -12.94 5.28
CA LEU A 87 -4.64 -11.79 5.19
C LEU A 87 -5.18 -10.58 5.98
N SER A 88 -6.50 -10.36 5.94
CA SER A 88 -7.14 -9.32 6.76
C SER A 88 -6.89 -9.59 8.25
N THR A 89 -7.12 -10.83 8.71
CA THR A 89 -6.92 -11.22 10.12
C THR A 89 -5.47 -11.01 10.56
N ILE A 90 -4.50 -11.32 9.69
CA ILE A 90 -3.07 -11.11 9.98
C ILE A 90 -2.76 -9.62 10.13
N LEU A 91 -3.32 -8.76 9.28
CA LEU A 91 -3.11 -7.30 9.40
C LEU A 91 -3.78 -6.72 10.65
N ASP A 92 -4.96 -7.22 11.01
CA ASP A 92 -5.62 -6.83 12.26
C ASP A 92 -4.74 -7.23 13.47
N ARG A 93 -4.21 -8.46 13.46
CA ARG A 93 -3.28 -8.94 14.49
C ARG A 93 -2.00 -8.10 14.53
N MET A 94 -1.42 -7.78 13.37
CA MET A 94 -0.24 -6.92 13.29
C MET A 94 -0.53 -5.52 13.82
N SER A 95 -1.72 -4.97 13.57
CA SER A 95 -2.13 -3.66 14.11
C SER A 95 -2.22 -3.71 15.63
N GLU A 96 -2.83 -4.75 16.18
CA GLU A 96 -2.92 -4.94 17.63
C GLU A 96 -1.53 -5.12 18.28
N GLU A 97 -0.69 -5.98 17.69
CA GLU A 97 0.69 -6.20 18.13
C GLU A 97 1.52 -4.91 18.07
N ALA A 98 1.36 -4.13 17.00
CA ALA A 98 2.05 -2.85 16.81
C ALA A 98 1.62 -1.81 17.85
N TYR A 99 0.33 -1.73 18.16
CA TYR A 99 -0.18 -0.87 19.24
C TYR A 99 0.36 -1.27 20.61
N ARG A 100 0.36 -2.58 20.92
CA ARG A 100 0.95 -3.10 22.17
C ARG A 100 2.45 -2.81 22.24
N ALA A 101 3.18 -2.96 21.14
CA ALA A 101 4.60 -2.64 21.06
C ALA A 101 4.85 -1.15 21.36
N HIS A 102 4.02 -0.24 20.83
CA HIS A 102 4.06 1.18 21.19
C HIS A 102 3.84 1.40 22.69
N LYS A 103 2.78 0.82 23.28
CA LYS A 103 2.49 0.96 24.72
C LYS A 103 3.61 0.43 25.61
N ASN A 104 4.34 -0.58 25.15
CA ASN A 104 5.46 -1.18 25.87
C ASN A 104 6.81 -0.48 25.60
N GLY A 105 6.83 0.63 24.84
CA GLY A 105 8.06 1.34 24.49
C GLY A 105 8.96 0.60 23.49
N GLN A 106 8.42 -0.38 22.78
CA GLN A 106 9.12 -1.19 21.76
C GLN A 106 8.94 -0.64 20.33
N ALA A 107 8.20 0.46 20.17
CA ALA A 107 8.11 1.21 18.92
C ALA A 107 8.80 2.56 19.07
N ILE A 108 9.72 2.85 18.16
CA ILE A 108 10.48 4.11 18.12
C ILE A 108 9.84 5.08 17.14
N LYS A 109 10.21 6.36 17.20
CA LYS A 109 9.79 7.30 16.15
C LYS A 109 10.44 6.93 14.83
N CYS A 110 9.74 7.13 13.71
CA CYS A 110 10.27 6.75 12.40
C CYS A 110 11.61 7.44 12.10
N TRP A 111 11.78 8.71 12.48
CA TRP A 111 13.02 9.48 12.29
C TRP A 111 14.20 8.99 13.13
N GLU A 112 13.95 8.25 14.20
CA GLU A 112 14.99 7.66 15.05
C GLU A 112 15.50 6.33 14.48
N ALA A 113 14.87 5.80 13.42
CA ALA A 113 15.32 4.57 12.78
C ALA A 113 16.71 4.75 12.17
N GLN A 114 17.64 3.88 12.55
CA GLN A 114 19.05 3.96 12.13
C GLN A 114 19.24 4.02 10.61
N ALA A 115 18.38 3.33 9.84
CA ALA A 115 18.40 3.37 8.39
C ALA A 115 18.20 4.79 7.84
N LEU A 116 17.36 5.61 8.49
CA LEU A 116 17.13 7.00 8.11
C LEU A 116 18.18 7.96 8.67
N THR A 117 18.62 7.76 9.92
CA THR A 117 19.68 8.61 10.50
C THR A 117 20.99 8.51 9.72
N SER A 118 21.28 7.33 9.14
CA SER A 118 22.44 7.13 8.24
C SER A 118 22.42 7.99 6.98
N LEU A 119 21.27 8.57 6.61
CA LEU A 119 21.16 9.49 5.49
C LEU A 119 21.62 10.92 5.84
N GLY A 120 21.88 11.22 7.11
CA GLY A 120 22.28 12.54 7.58
C GLY A 120 21.17 13.58 7.47
N ILE A 121 19.92 13.14 7.45
CA ILE A 121 18.75 14.01 7.34
C ILE A 121 18.28 14.34 8.75
N GLU A 122 18.60 15.55 9.21
CA GLU A 122 18.00 16.11 10.42
C GLU A 122 16.56 16.51 10.08
N ASN A 123 15.61 15.67 10.48
CA ASN A 123 14.20 16.01 10.32
C ASN A 123 13.56 16.36 11.66
N VAL A 124 12.91 17.52 11.67
CA VAL A 124 12.11 18.01 12.78
C VAL A 124 10.68 17.53 12.52
N PRO A 125 10.02 16.82 13.45
CA PRO A 125 8.62 16.45 13.32
C PRO A 125 7.79 17.70 13.05
N LYS A 126 7.02 17.71 11.96
CA LYS A 126 6.29 18.90 11.49
C LYS A 126 4.77 18.76 11.60
N GLY A 127 4.26 17.56 11.80
CA GLY A 127 2.82 17.30 11.79
C GLY A 127 2.22 17.00 13.16
N THR A 128 0.93 16.68 13.14
CA THR A 128 0.10 16.45 14.34
C THR A 128 0.08 15.00 14.81
N TYR A 129 0.51 14.05 13.97
CA TYR A 129 0.54 12.63 14.30
C TYR A 129 1.95 12.16 14.71
N ASP A 130 2.02 11.31 15.74
CA ASP A 130 3.24 10.61 16.13
C ASP A 130 3.42 9.36 15.24
N VAL A 131 4.35 9.41 14.30
CA VAL A 131 4.64 8.28 13.39
C VAL A 131 5.69 7.37 14.00
N ARG A 132 5.27 6.15 14.35
CA ARG A 132 6.11 5.14 14.98
C ARG A 132 6.34 3.94 14.11
N ILE A 133 7.49 3.29 14.32
CA ILE A 133 7.88 2.07 13.63
C ILE A 133 8.23 0.99 14.65
N THR A 134 7.69 -0.20 14.42
CA THR A 134 8.02 -1.40 15.19
C THR A 134 9.37 -1.97 14.77
N THR A 135 9.93 -2.87 15.56
CA THR A 135 11.15 -3.62 15.18
C THR A 135 11.02 -4.31 13.83
N SER A 136 9.85 -4.87 13.51
CA SER A 136 9.57 -5.46 12.20
C SER A 136 9.67 -4.44 11.06
N GLY A 137 9.14 -3.23 11.24
CA GLY A 137 9.27 -2.16 10.27
C GLY A 137 10.71 -1.64 10.14
N ILE A 138 11.50 -1.62 11.22
CA ILE A 138 12.92 -1.24 11.15
C ILE A 138 13.69 -2.22 10.25
N HIS A 139 13.46 -3.53 10.42
CA HIS A 139 14.07 -4.54 9.55
C HIS A 139 13.68 -4.33 8.09
N ASP A 140 12.44 -3.96 7.82
CA ASP A 140 12.00 -3.65 6.46
C ASP A 140 12.76 -2.46 5.86
N LEU A 141 13.00 -1.40 6.66
CA LEU A 141 13.78 -0.24 6.22
C LEU A 141 15.25 -0.60 5.93
N VAL A 142 15.86 -1.47 6.73
CA VAL A 142 17.27 -1.88 6.55
C VAL A 142 17.50 -2.59 5.20
N VAL A 143 16.48 -3.28 4.67
CA VAL A 143 16.57 -3.99 3.39
C VAL A 143 16.35 -3.05 2.18
N LEU A 144 15.87 -1.83 2.40
CA LEU A 144 15.71 -0.84 1.35
C LEU A 144 17.04 -0.26 0.89
N ARG A 145 17.12 0.08 -0.40
CA ARG A 145 18.26 0.82 -0.96
C ARG A 145 18.25 2.27 -0.51
N LYS A 146 19.41 2.92 -0.57
CA LYS A 146 19.57 4.33 -0.18
C LYS A 146 18.61 5.26 -0.92
N GLU A 147 18.38 5.00 -2.21
CA GLU A 147 17.46 5.77 -3.04
C GLU A 147 16.01 5.55 -2.61
N GLU A 148 15.64 4.33 -2.22
CA GLU A 148 14.30 4.01 -1.71
C GLU A 148 14.06 4.67 -0.35
N LEU A 149 15.09 4.71 0.50
CA LEU A 149 15.04 5.41 1.80
C LEU A 149 14.97 6.93 1.66
N LYS A 150 15.36 7.53 0.53
CA LYS A 150 15.14 8.96 0.29
C LYS A 150 13.68 9.25 -0.05
N GLU A 151 13.07 8.39 -0.87
CA GLU A 151 11.68 8.56 -1.29
C GLU A 151 10.69 8.37 -0.13
N ILE A 152 10.95 7.42 0.79
CA ILE A 152 10.06 7.15 1.93
C ILE A 152 9.93 8.32 2.91
N ILE A 153 10.88 9.25 2.92
CA ILE A 153 10.87 10.43 3.80
C ILE A 153 9.65 11.30 3.52
N SER A 154 9.36 11.53 2.23
CA SER A 154 8.17 12.29 1.82
C SER A 154 6.87 11.62 2.27
N VAL A 155 6.86 10.29 2.33
CA VAL A 155 5.72 9.52 2.86
C VAL A 155 5.57 9.79 4.35
N PHE A 156 6.64 9.70 5.14
CA PHE A 156 6.58 9.95 6.58
C PHE A 156 6.20 11.39 6.92
N GLU A 157 6.71 12.37 6.18
CA GLU A 157 6.28 13.76 6.33
C GLU A 157 4.78 13.93 6.03
N SER A 158 4.28 13.29 4.98
CA SER A 158 2.85 13.32 4.65
C SER A 158 1.99 12.66 5.73
N LEU A 159 2.46 11.54 6.29
CA LEU A 159 1.77 10.83 7.38
C LEU A 159 1.64 11.67 8.66
N GLU A 160 2.67 12.45 9.00
CA GLU A 160 2.59 13.32 10.17
C GLU A 160 1.51 14.41 10.01
N GLN A 161 1.30 14.90 8.78
CA GLN A 161 0.35 15.98 8.48
C GLN A 161 -1.08 15.49 8.31
N ASP A 162 -1.28 14.51 7.42
CA ASP A 162 -2.59 13.94 7.10
C ASP A 162 -2.42 12.46 6.73
N PRO A 163 -2.64 11.54 7.68
CA PRO A 163 -2.57 10.11 7.39
C PRO A 163 -3.76 9.59 6.57
N CYS A 164 -4.84 10.36 6.41
CA CYS A 164 -5.97 9.92 5.60
C CYS A 164 -5.77 10.20 4.10
N VAL A 165 -4.71 10.92 3.72
CA VAL A 165 -4.38 11.25 2.32
C VAL A 165 -4.12 10.02 1.45
N PHE A 166 -3.77 8.90 2.06
CA PHE A 166 -3.44 7.66 1.35
C PHE A 166 -4.61 6.67 1.32
N LYS A 167 -4.47 5.59 0.53
CA LYS A 167 -5.56 4.64 0.34
C LYS A 167 -5.81 3.78 1.58
N LYS A 168 -7.04 3.87 2.11
CA LYS A 168 -7.54 3.00 3.16
C LYS A 168 -7.62 1.54 2.68
N LEU A 169 -7.05 0.64 3.45
CA LEU A 169 -7.25 -0.79 3.31
C LEU A 169 -8.48 -1.18 4.13
N ARG A 170 -9.59 -1.54 3.47
CA ARG A 170 -10.81 -1.94 4.21
C ARG A 170 -10.61 -3.30 4.88
N GLY A 171 -10.50 -3.30 6.21
CA GLY A 171 -10.56 -4.45 7.10
C GLY A 171 -11.64 -4.25 8.18
N PRO A 172 -11.96 -5.29 8.97
CA PRO A 172 -13.07 -5.23 9.93
C PRO A 172 -12.75 -4.47 11.22
N TYR A 173 -11.50 -4.41 11.68
CA TYR A 173 -11.18 -3.96 13.04
C TYR A 173 -10.34 -2.70 13.13
N TYR A 174 -9.36 -2.52 12.24
CA TYR A 174 -8.41 -1.40 12.32
C TYR A 174 -8.44 -0.48 11.10
N GLU A 175 -8.15 0.80 11.36
CA GLU A 175 -7.99 1.82 10.32
C GLU A 175 -6.61 1.71 9.66
N THR A 176 -6.46 0.68 8.82
CA THR A 176 -5.22 0.42 8.10
C THR A 176 -5.24 1.10 6.73
N TYR A 177 -4.09 1.62 6.33
CA TYR A 177 -3.88 2.35 5.08
C TYR A 177 -2.60 1.88 4.39
N ARG A 178 -2.47 2.23 3.12
CA ARG A 178 -1.24 2.03 2.35
C ARG A 178 -0.81 3.32 1.68
N ALA A 179 0.47 3.66 1.77
CA ALA A 179 1.10 4.69 0.96
C ALA A 179 1.99 4.06 -0.11
N SER A 180 1.91 4.57 -1.33
CA SER A 180 2.75 4.14 -2.45
C SER A 180 3.88 5.12 -2.70
N PHE A 181 5.10 4.61 -2.90
CA PHE A 181 6.21 5.42 -3.36
C PHE A 181 7.04 4.67 -4.39
N ARG A 182 7.67 5.42 -5.29
CA ARG A 182 8.42 4.86 -6.43
C ARG A 182 9.86 5.31 -6.37
N CYS A 183 10.77 4.37 -6.60
CA CYS A 183 12.20 4.64 -6.76
C CYS A 183 12.65 4.05 -8.10
N GLY A 184 12.82 4.90 -9.10
CA GLY A 184 13.09 4.47 -10.48
C GLY A 184 11.98 3.57 -11.02
N THR A 185 12.30 2.31 -11.34
CA THR A 185 11.34 1.32 -11.84
C THR A 185 10.68 0.49 -10.75
N LYS A 186 11.14 0.61 -9.50
CA LYS A 186 10.64 -0.20 -8.38
C LYS A 186 9.56 0.56 -7.62
N GLU A 187 8.47 -0.14 -7.35
CA GLU A 187 7.38 0.34 -6.50
C GLU A 187 7.45 -0.28 -5.11
N CYS A 188 7.44 0.59 -4.11
CA CYS A 188 7.39 0.21 -2.70
C CYS A 188 6.09 0.72 -2.09
N ARG A 189 5.77 0.16 -0.92
CA ARG A 189 4.58 0.46 -0.15
C ARG A 189 4.95 0.59 1.33
N VAL A 190 4.26 1.49 2.01
CA VAL A 190 4.21 1.57 3.47
C VAL A 190 2.80 1.18 3.88
N VAL A 191 2.64 0.14 4.70
CA VAL A 191 1.35 -0.23 5.30
C VAL A 191 1.38 0.20 6.76
N TYR A 192 0.35 0.92 7.20
CA TYR A 192 0.29 1.50 8.53
C TYR A 192 -1.14 1.52 9.06
N THR A 193 -1.28 1.65 10.38
CA THR A 193 -2.58 1.80 11.06
C THR A 193 -2.63 3.11 11.83
N ILE A 194 -3.77 3.77 11.78
CA ILE A 194 -4.07 5.00 12.53
C ILE A 194 -4.78 4.62 13.82
N PHE A 195 -4.27 5.12 14.94
CA PHE A 195 -4.90 5.06 16.26
C PHE A 195 -5.33 6.48 16.65
N GLU A 196 -6.47 6.90 16.10
CA GLU A 196 -6.96 8.27 16.13
C GLU A 196 -7.05 8.89 17.53
N PRO A 197 -7.52 8.19 18.59
CA PRO A 197 -7.58 8.77 19.94
C PRO A 197 -6.25 9.29 20.48
N GLU A 198 -5.13 8.78 19.96
CA GLU A 198 -3.77 9.13 20.40
C GLU A 198 -3.01 9.95 19.36
N LYS A 199 -3.64 10.26 18.21
CA LYS A 199 -2.96 10.79 17.03
C LYS A 199 -1.69 9.98 16.70
N LEU A 200 -1.78 8.67 16.83
CA LEU A 200 -0.66 7.76 16.67
C LEU A 200 -0.80 7.04 15.32
N ILE A 201 0.30 6.96 14.59
CA ILE A 201 0.42 6.13 13.39
C ILE A 201 1.49 5.09 13.68
N VAL A 202 1.18 3.81 13.42
CA VAL A 202 2.20 2.76 13.51
C VAL A 202 2.40 2.09 12.16
N ILE A 203 3.64 2.16 11.65
CA ILE A 203 4.06 1.49 10.43
C ILE A 203 4.15 -0.02 10.70
N LEU A 204 3.34 -0.79 9.98
CA LEU A 204 3.27 -2.25 10.12
C LEU A 204 4.34 -2.95 9.29
N THR A 205 4.53 -2.49 8.05
CA THR A 205 5.51 -3.05 7.13
C THR A 205 5.82 -2.11 5.96
N VAL A 206 7.02 -2.24 5.42
CA VAL A 206 7.51 -1.48 4.25
C VAL A 206 8.12 -2.44 3.23
N GLY A 207 7.87 -2.20 1.94
CA GLY A 207 8.59 -2.94 0.89
C GLY A 207 7.82 -3.05 -0.42
N ALA A 208 8.34 -3.89 -1.31
CA ALA A 208 7.65 -4.21 -2.56
C ALA A 208 6.36 -5.00 -2.27
N ARG A 209 5.31 -4.77 -3.07
CA ARG A 209 4.00 -5.42 -2.91
C ARG A 209 4.09 -6.95 -2.79
N LYS A 210 4.92 -7.59 -3.62
CA LYS A 210 5.13 -9.04 -3.57
C LYS A 210 5.80 -9.49 -2.27
N SER A 211 6.83 -8.77 -1.82
CA SER A 211 7.52 -9.09 -0.56
C SER A 211 6.61 -8.96 0.65
N ILE A 212 5.74 -7.94 0.67
CA ILE A 212 4.73 -7.79 1.72
C ILE A 212 3.74 -8.96 1.67
N TYR A 213 3.24 -9.31 0.48
CA TYR A 213 2.34 -10.47 0.30
C TYR A 213 2.97 -11.77 0.82
N ASP A 214 4.19 -12.07 0.38
CA ASP A 214 4.91 -13.29 0.75
C ASP A 214 5.10 -13.37 2.28
N ARG A 215 5.45 -12.25 2.91
CA ARG A 215 5.55 -12.15 4.37
C ARG A 215 4.21 -12.42 5.06
N LEU A 216 3.15 -11.70 4.68
CA LEU A 216 1.83 -11.86 5.29
C LEU A 216 1.31 -13.30 5.11
N ASN A 217 1.57 -13.91 3.96
CA ASN A 217 1.16 -15.29 3.70
C ASN A 217 1.96 -16.32 4.51
N GLY A 218 3.22 -16.02 4.83
CA GLY A 218 4.15 -16.85 5.60
C GLY A 218 4.04 -16.76 7.13
N ILE A 219 3.27 -15.81 7.67
CA ILE A 219 3.02 -15.64 9.13
C ILE A 219 2.08 -16.74 9.70
N ALA A 220 1.76 -17.76 8.93
CA ALA A 220 0.74 -18.77 9.23
C ALA A 220 1.29 -20.12 9.65
#